data_AF-A0A368FGM2-F1
#
_entry.id   AF-A0A368FGM2-F1
#
_cell.length_a   1.000
_cell.length_b   1.000
_cell.length_c   1.000
_cell.angle_alpha   90.00
_cell.angle_beta   90.00
_cell.angle_gamma   90.00
#
_symmetry.space_group_name_H-M   'P 1'
#
loop_
_entity.id
_entity.type
_entity.pdbx_description
1 polymer ?
#
loop_
_entity_poly.entity_id
_entity_poly.type
_entity_poly.pdbx_seq_one_letter_code
_entity_poly.pdbx_strand_id
1 'polypeptide(L)'
;MLLYTKKKLPKQPSTARFKPSLLDHVSLPHAGTSYNPKAEDYEKYVTEIAKAETQLMHEEERIAKAGKPKHESVVTYAEKSLEETEGLVIDPRYNADGGKEESNENVEEEAMETGEKIIISHLKRKTRKQKLNAAKEKKLQREQKRRKEIEKKQHDVFKAKSINKELAKTEQEVAESAARRKKEKFLKKMTTRQRLGGGEFKDEEEPFLLQEELPDNLRRLKPQGHVLNDRLASLQKRNMLPIGGPRNKNKLKSKLKRKFVEKRLVAEVTKGSRVM
;
A
#
# COMPACT_ATOMS: atom_id res chain seq x y z
N MET A 1 -11.51 -44.39 18.91
CA MET A 1 -11.57 -44.77 20.33
C MET A 1 -12.99 -44.57 20.83
N LEU A 2 -13.66 -45.66 21.21
CA LEU A 2 -15.00 -45.65 21.82
C LEU A 2 -14.83 -45.47 23.33
N LEU A 3 -14.68 -44.23 23.79
CA LEU A 3 -14.59 -43.97 25.22
C LEU A 3 -16.00 -43.57 25.68
N TYR A 4 -16.67 -44.52 26.33
CA TYR A 4 -17.90 -44.38 27.13
C TYR A 4 -19.23 -44.92 26.56
N THR A 5 -19.68 -44.57 25.35
CA THR A 5 -21.08 -44.88 24.94
C THR A 5 -21.27 -46.07 23.99
N LYS A 6 -20.20 -46.81 23.63
CA LYS A 6 -20.20 -47.90 22.60
C LYS A 6 -20.80 -47.51 21.22
N LYS A 7 -21.26 -46.27 21.03
CA LYS A 7 -21.82 -45.75 19.78
C LYS A 7 -20.70 -45.21 18.90
N LYS A 8 -20.73 -45.59 17.62
CA LYS A 8 -19.78 -45.10 16.62
C LYS A 8 -19.94 -43.58 16.49
N LEU A 9 -18.83 -42.85 16.64
CA LEU A 9 -18.80 -41.40 16.41
C LEU A 9 -19.20 -41.10 14.96
N PRO A 10 -19.96 -40.01 14.71
CA PRO A 10 -20.25 -39.57 13.35
C PRO A 10 -18.96 -39.26 12.58
N LYS A 11 -18.98 -39.48 11.26
CA LYS A 11 -17.85 -39.14 10.39
C LYS A 11 -17.65 -37.62 10.39
N GLN A 12 -16.53 -37.15 10.94
CA GLN A 12 -16.20 -35.72 10.95
C GLN A 12 -15.65 -35.27 9.60
N PRO A 13 -15.94 -34.03 9.15
CA PRO A 13 -15.35 -33.49 7.93
C PRO A 13 -13.85 -33.24 8.11
N SER A 14 -13.08 -33.33 7.01
CA SER A 14 -11.63 -33.11 7.02
C SER A 14 -11.24 -31.71 7.50
N THR A 15 -12.09 -30.72 7.26
CA THR A 15 -11.91 -29.32 7.68
C THR A 15 -11.95 -29.12 9.19
N ALA A 16 -12.62 -30.01 9.95
CA ALA A 16 -12.75 -29.86 11.40
C ALA A 16 -11.41 -30.01 12.15
N ARG A 17 -10.43 -30.71 11.55
CA ARG A 17 -9.10 -30.93 12.14
C ARG A 17 -8.05 -29.93 11.62
N PHE A 18 -8.46 -28.98 10.78
CA PHE A 18 -7.55 -27.99 10.21
C PHE A 18 -7.11 -27.01 11.30
N LYS A 19 -5.78 -26.90 11.52
CA LYS A 19 -5.21 -25.92 12.45
C LYS A 19 -5.23 -24.53 11.81
N PRO A 20 -5.68 -23.48 12.51
CA PRO A 20 -5.78 -22.13 11.95
C PRO A 20 -4.43 -21.41 11.80
N SER A 21 -3.39 -21.87 12.50
CA SER A 21 -2.04 -21.32 12.46
C SER A 21 -0.99 -22.42 12.68
N LEU A 22 0.25 -22.13 12.26
CA LEU A 22 1.43 -22.98 12.48
C LEU A 22 2.27 -22.53 13.69
N LEU A 23 1.86 -21.46 14.37
CA LEU A 23 2.54 -20.94 15.55
C LEU A 23 2.35 -21.87 16.75
N ASP A 24 3.36 -21.89 17.61
CA ASP A 24 3.33 -22.67 18.85
C ASP A 24 2.27 -22.17 19.82
N HIS A 25 1.74 -23.09 20.62
CA HIS A 25 0.69 -22.77 21.60
C HIS A 25 1.18 -21.80 22.68
N VAL A 26 2.48 -21.85 23.00
CA VAL A 26 3.16 -21.02 24.00
C VAL A 26 4.48 -20.59 23.36
N SER A 27 4.74 -19.28 23.33
CA SER A 27 6.05 -18.76 22.92
C SER A 27 7.09 -19.09 23.99
N LEU A 28 8.30 -19.37 23.56
CA LEU A 28 9.44 -19.46 24.46
C LEU A 28 9.83 -18.04 24.90
N PRO A 29 9.98 -17.76 26.21
CA PRO A 29 10.42 -16.47 26.68
C PRO A 29 11.89 -16.22 26.35
N HIS A 30 12.29 -14.96 26.33
CA HIS A 30 13.69 -14.57 26.18
C HIS A 30 14.52 -15.00 27.42
N ALA A 31 15.81 -15.32 27.24
CA ALA A 31 16.66 -15.78 28.34
C ALA A 31 16.87 -14.71 29.43
N GLY A 32 16.92 -13.45 29.02
CA GLY A 32 16.98 -12.26 29.89
C GLY A 32 15.78 -12.07 30.82
N THR A 33 14.64 -12.72 30.58
CA THR A 33 13.48 -12.73 31.50
C THR A 33 13.71 -13.66 32.71
N SER A 34 14.80 -14.44 32.72
CA SER A 34 15.14 -15.28 33.86
C SER A 34 15.32 -14.44 35.13
N TYR A 35 15.05 -15.07 36.26
CA TYR A 35 15.27 -14.51 37.59
C TYR A 35 16.73 -14.06 37.82
N ASN A 36 17.69 -14.85 37.32
CA ASN A 36 19.11 -14.59 37.41
C ASN A 36 19.72 -14.79 36.00
N PRO A 37 19.52 -13.83 35.09
CA PRO A 37 20.00 -13.90 33.72
C PRO A 37 21.50 -13.62 33.66
N LYS A 38 22.15 -14.12 32.60
CA LYS A 38 23.51 -13.68 32.27
C LYS A 38 23.45 -12.21 31.85
N ALA A 39 24.44 -11.40 32.24
CA ALA A 39 24.48 -9.97 31.93
C ALA A 39 24.25 -9.67 30.43
N GLU A 40 24.93 -10.42 29.54
CA GLU A 40 24.77 -10.29 28.08
C GLU A 40 23.34 -10.54 27.59
N ASP A 41 22.62 -11.50 28.18
CA ASP A 41 21.27 -11.86 27.73
C ASP A 41 20.22 -10.90 28.31
N TYR A 42 20.46 -10.38 29.51
CA TYR A 42 19.67 -9.31 30.09
C TYR A 42 19.80 -8.00 29.30
N GLU A 43 21.02 -7.60 28.96
CA GLU A 43 21.26 -6.40 28.14
C GLU A 43 20.57 -6.50 26.77
N LYS A 44 20.64 -7.67 26.11
CA LYS A 44 19.91 -7.90 24.85
C LYS A 44 18.41 -7.73 25.03
N TYR A 45 17.84 -8.35 26.05
CA TYR A 45 16.41 -8.26 26.35
C TYR A 45 15.95 -6.82 26.59
N VAL A 46 16.63 -6.09 27.49
CA VAL A 46 16.26 -4.71 27.83
C VAL A 46 16.49 -3.77 26.65
N THR A 47 17.54 -3.97 25.86
CA THR A 47 17.76 -3.16 24.67
C THR A 47 16.72 -3.40 23.58
N GLU A 48 16.17 -4.62 23.44
CA GLU A 48 15.04 -4.90 22.55
C GLU A 48 13.78 -4.15 23.00
N ILE A 49 13.47 -4.18 24.29
CA ILE A 49 12.33 -3.45 24.87
C ILE A 49 12.50 -1.94 24.71
N ALA A 50 13.68 -1.40 25.04
CA ALA A 50 13.97 0.03 24.91
C ALA A 50 13.85 0.51 23.44
N LYS A 51 14.23 -0.34 22.47
CA LYS A 51 14.03 -0.04 21.04
C LYS A 51 12.56 0.02 20.65
N ALA A 52 11.72 -0.87 21.20
CA ALA A 52 10.27 -0.83 20.96
C ALA A 52 9.65 0.43 21.58
N GLU A 53 10.03 0.77 22.81
CA GLU A 53 9.51 1.94 23.52
C GLU A 53 9.91 3.27 22.84
N THR A 54 11.19 3.40 22.44
CA THR A 54 11.66 4.59 21.71
C THR A 54 10.93 4.78 20.38
N GLN A 55 10.57 3.69 19.69
CA GLN A 55 9.74 3.76 18.48
C GLN A 55 8.33 4.28 18.79
N LEU A 56 7.71 3.79 19.87
CA LEU A 56 6.39 4.27 20.31
C LEU A 56 6.45 5.77 20.66
N MET A 57 7.46 6.19 21.43
CA MET A 57 7.67 7.62 21.76
C MET A 57 7.79 8.48 20.50
N HIS A 58 8.60 8.06 19.52
CA HIS A 58 8.73 8.79 18.26
C HIS A 58 7.43 8.83 17.45
N GLU A 59 6.65 7.77 17.46
CA GLU A 59 5.33 7.75 16.82
C GLU A 59 4.36 8.72 17.51
N GLU A 60 4.34 8.75 18.84
CA GLU A 60 3.55 9.69 19.64
C GLU A 60 3.97 11.14 19.39
N GLU A 61 5.27 11.43 19.40
CA GLU A 61 5.82 12.74 19.06
C GLU A 61 5.43 13.17 17.64
N ARG A 62 5.51 12.25 16.67
CA ARG A 62 5.11 12.50 15.29
C ARG A 62 3.62 12.83 15.20
N ILE A 63 2.76 12.09 15.91
CA ILE A 63 1.32 12.33 15.96
C ILE A 63 1.03 13.67 16.65
N ALA A 64 1.69 13.96 17.78
CA ALA A 64 1.54 15.22 18.50
C ALA A 64 1.98 16.42 17.65
N LYS A 65 3.09 16.30 16.93
CA LYS A 65 3.56 17.33 15.99
C LYS A 65 2.60 17.51 14.80
N ALA A 66 2.03 16.43 14.29
CA ALA A 66 1.05 16.49 13.21
C ALA A 66 -0.30 17.09 13.66
N GLY A 67 -0.70 16.87 14.92
CA GLY A 67 -1.92 17.41 15.51
C GLY A 67 -1.83 18.88 15.91
N LYS A 68 -0.62 19.40 16.15
CA LYS A 68 -0.42 20.82 16.42
C LYS A 68 -0.67 21.64 15.15
N PRO A 69 -1.58 22.64 15.17
CA PRO A 69 -1.71 23.58 14.07
C PRO A 69 -0.36 24.25 13.83
N LYS A 70 0.12 24.23 12.58
CA LYS A 70 1.37 24.86 12.19
C LYS A 70 1.21 26.38 12.18
N HIS A 71 1.16 27.00 13.36
CA HIS A 71 1.06 28.45 13.47
C HIS A 71 2.33 29.18 12.98
N GLU A 72 3.49 28.51 13.04
CA GLU A 72 4.79 29.12 12.76
C GLU A 72 5.30 28.89 11.33
N SER A 73 4.64 28.04 10.52
CA SER A 73 5.14 27.66 9.19
C SER A 73 4.25 28.14 8.04
N VAL A 74 3.70 29.35 8.14
CA VAL A 74 3.28 30.07 6.93
C VAL A 74 4.50 30.83 6.44
N VAL A 75 5.55 30.09 6.05
CA VAL A 75 6.66 30.71 5.31
C VAL A 75 6.04 31.18 4.01
N THR A 76 5.96 32.49 3.85
CA THR A 76 5.46 33.08 2.60
C THR A 76 6.41 32.65 1.47
N TYR A 77 5.89 32.58 0.24
CA TYR A 77 6.73 32.26 -0.92
C TYR A 77 7.97 33.17 -1.00
N ALA A 78 7.83 34.44 -0.60
CA ALA A 78 8.90 35.41 -0.53
C ALA A 78 10.00 35.05 0.48
N GLU A 79 9.65 34.69 1.71
CA GLU A 79 10.62 34.26 2.73
C GLU A 79 11.33 32.97 2.34
N LYS A 80 10.62 32.02 1.72
CA LYS A 80 11.21 30.78 1.20
C LYS A 80 12.19 31.07 0.06
N SER A 81 11.81 31.97 -0.85
CA SER A 81 12.71 32.39 -1.94
C SER A 81 13.93 33.14 -1.42
N LEU A 82 13.78 33.94 -0.36
CA LEU A 82 14.90 34.62 0.29
C LEU A 82 15.87 33.62 0.90
N GLU A 83 15.38 32.66 1.70
CA GLU A 83 16.22 31.59 2.27
C GLU A 83 16.92 30.74 1.19
N GLU A 84 16.24 30.43 0.08
CA GLU A 84 16.83 29.73 -1.07
C GLU A 84 17.90 30.56 -1.80
N THR A 85 17.80 31.89 -1.75
CA THR A 85 18.78 32.84 -2.32
C THR A 85 19.87 33.27 -1.34
N GLU A 86 19.66 33.09 -0.04
CA GLU A 86 20.65 33.38 1.00
C GLU A 86 21.81 32.39 0.88
N GLY A 87 22.97 32.88 0.47
CA GLY A 87 24.17 32.08 0.18
C GLY A 87 24.50 31.96 -1.30
N LEU A 88 23.57 32.31 -2.21
CA LEU A 88 23.90 32.64 -3.59
C LEU A 88 24.42 34.09 -3.65
N VAL A 89 25.64 34.29 -3.16
CA VAL A 89 26.39 35.51 -3.49
C VAL A 89 26.71 35.41 -4.98
N ILE A 90 25.89 36.06 -5.83
CA ILE A 90 26.28 36.34 -7.21
C ILE A 90 27.45 37.32 -7.11
N ASP A 91 28.65 36.75 -7.04
CA ASP A 91 29.89 37.51 -6.97
C ASP A 91 29.94 38.42 -8.22
N PRO A 92 30.03 39.76 -8.10
CA PRO A 92 29.94 40.68 -9.25
C PRO A 92 30.97 40.41 -10.35
N ARG A 93 31.98 39.57 -10.08
CA ARG A 93 32.96 39.10 -11.07
C ARG A 93 32.41 38.09 -12.09
N TYR A 94 31.25 37.47 -11.83
CA TYR A 94 30.57 36.55 -12.75
C TYR A 94 29.39 37.19 -13.50
N ASN A 95 29.11 38.49 -13.28
CA ASN A 95 28.33 39.27 -14.25
C ASN A 95 29.26 39.59 -15.42
N ALA A 96 29.36 38.63 -16.35
CA ALA A 96 30.00 38.83 -17.63
C ALA A 96 29.26 39.94 -18.39
N ASP A 97 29.85 41.12 -18.33
CA ASP A 97 29.74 42.17 -19.32
C ASP A 97 29.76 41.57 -20.74
N GLY A 98 28.71 41.87 -21.50
CA GLY A 98 28.48 41.29 -22.82
C GLY A 98 27.18 41.73 -23.45
N GLY A 99 26.87 43.03 -23.44
CA GLY A 99 25.74 43.53 -24.22
C GLY A 99 25.29 44.95 -23.87
N LYS A 100 25.99 45.93 -24.42
CA LYS A 100 25.67 47.37 -24.44
C LYS A 100 24.19 47.68 -24.69
N GLU A 101 23.59 48.44 -23.77
CA GLU A 101 22.63 49.53 -24.04
C GLU A 101 23.29 50.52 -25.03
N GLU A 102 22.65 51.27 -25.93
CA GLU A 102 21.33 51.87 -26.08
C GLU A 102 21.41 52.51 -27.51
N SER A 103 20.40 52.49 -28.37
CA SER A 103 19.50 53.63 -28.63
C SER A 103 19.32 53.86 -30.15
N ASN A 104 18.09 54.27 -30.49
CA ASN A 104 17.66 55.08 -31.63
C ASN A 104 17.72 54.58 -33.08
N GLU A 105 16.49 54.38 -33.58
CA GLU A 105 15.89 55.02 -34.76
C GLU A 105 16.65 55.03 -36.10
N ASN A 106 15.96 54.46 -37.09
CA ASN A 106 16.11 54.62 -38.54
C ASN A 106 17.36 54.01 -39.18
N VAL A 107 17.25 52.72 -39.51
CA VAL A 107 17.75 52.21 -40.80
C VAL A 107 16.75 51.15 -41.28
N GLU A 108 16.03 51.51 -42.34
CA GLU A 108 15.48 50.64 -43.37
C GLU A 108 15.15 49.21 -42.94
N GLU A 109 13.86 48.95 -42.69
CA GLU A 109 13.27 47.68 -43.09
C GLU A 109 13.46 47.55 -44.62
N GLU A 110 14.64 47.11 -45.06
CA GLU A 110 14.76 46.38 -46.30
C GLU A 110 13.99 45.08 -46.12
N ALA A 111 12.68 45.19 -46.33
CA ALA A 111 11.85 44.14 -46.88
C ALA A 111 12.32 43.86 -48.32
N MET A 112 13.52 43.29 -48.45
CA MET A 112 14.03 42.57 -49.60
C MET A 112 14.63 41.30 -48.99
N GLU A 113 14.17 40.09 -49.23
CA GLU A 113 13.62 39.57 -50.47
C GLU A 113 12.21 39.02 -50.24
N THR A 114 11.36 39.32 -51.20
CA THR A 114 10.33 38.40 -51.68
C THR A 114 10.88 36.97 -51.73
N GLY A 115 10.75 36.24 -50.62
CA GLY A 115 10.85 34.79 -50.57
C GLY A 115 9.67 34.25 -51.34
N GLU A 116 9.85 34.19 -52.66
CA GLU A 116 8.91 33.71 -53.65
C GLU A 116 8.15 32.53 -53.05
N LYS A 117 6.82 32.62 -53.04
CA LYS A 117 6.01 31.40 -53.10
C LYS A 117 6.67 30.60 -54.19
N ILE A 118 7.24 29.44 -53.87
CA ILE A 118 7.64 28.47 -54.89
C ILE A 118 6.32 28.05 -55.52
N ILE A 119 5.88 28.87 -56.47
CA ILE A 119 4.92 28.50 -57.47
C ILE A 119 5.58 27.27 -58.04
N ILE A 120 4.88 26.14 -57.97
CA ILE A 120 5.29 24.88 -58.59
C ILE A 120 5.13 25.06 -60.12
N SER A 121 5.68 26.15 -60.65
CA SER A 121 5.79 26.47 -62.04
C SER A 121 7.01 25.68 -62.50
N HIS A 122 6.70 24.66 -63.31
CA HIS A 122 7.61 23.87 -64.12
C HIS A 122 8.05 22.52 -63.51
N LEU A 123 7.18 21.81 -62.78
CA LEU A 123 7.20 20.35 -62.94
C LEU A 123 6.75 20.07 -64.37
N LYS A 124 7.72 19.83 -65.28
CA LYS A 124 7.46 19.35 -66.64
C LYS A 124 6.42 18.23 -66.56
N ARG A 125 5.24 18.48 -67.13
CA ARG A 125 4.10 17.57 -67.07
C ARG A 125 4.57 16.24 -67.67
N LYS A 126 4.66 15.19 -66.85
CA LYS A 126 5.16 13.88 -67.31
C LYS A 126 4.43 13.47 -68.58
N THR A 127 5.20 13.12 -69.61
CA THR A 127 4.63 12.67 -70.89
C THR A 127 3.80 11.41 -70.68
N ARG A 128 2.83 11.14 -71.57
CA ARG A 128 1.98 9.93 -71.48
C ARG A 128 2.81 8.65 -71.37
N LYS A 129 3.95 8.58 -72.08
CA LYS A 129 4.93 7.47 -72.02
C LYS A 129 5.62 7.38 -70.65
N GLN A 130 6.04 8.51 -70.05
CA GLN A 130 6.62 8.54 -68.70
C GLN A 130 5.61 8.12 -67.62
N LYS A 131 4.34 8.52 -67.74
CA LYS A 131 3.26 8.06 -66.83
C LYS A 131 3.03 6.55 -66.94
N LEU A 132 3.04 6.01 -68.16
CA LEU A 132 2.84 4.59 -68.43
C LEU A 132 4.02 3.74 -67.91
N ASN A 133 5.26 4.19 -68.13
CA ASN A 133 6.46 3.54 -67.59
C ASN A 133 6.49 3.58 -66.05
N ALA A 134 6.16 4.72 -65.44
CA ALA A 134 6.05 4.83 -63.98
C ALA A 134 4.95 3.93 -63.40
N ALA A 135 3.82 3.76 -64.12
CA ALA A 135 2.76 2.84 -63.71
C ALA A 135 3.21 1.37 -63.80
N LYS A 136 3.95 0.99 -64.85
CA LYS A 136 4.56 -0.34 -65.00
C LYS A 136 5.57 -0.63 -63.90
N GLU A 137 6.47 0.30 -63.62
CA GLU A 137 7.45 0.18 -62.55
C GLU A 137 6.79 0.06 -61.18
N LYS A 138 5.77 0.88 -60.90
CA LYS A 138 4.97 0.81 -59.67
C LYS A 138 4.24 -0.53 -59.53
N LYS A 139 3.78 -1.13 -60.64
CA LYS A 139 3.17 -2.47 -60.64
C LYS A 139 4.21 -3.54 -60.33
N LEU A 140 5.38 -3.48 -60.96
CA LEU A 140 6.48 -4.42 -60.72
C LEU A 140 7.00 -4.33 -59.27
N GLN A 141 7.15 -3.12 -58.73
CA GLN A 141 7.50 -2.91 -57.33
C GLN A 141 6.43 -3.46 -56.37
N ARG A 142 5.14 -3.33 -56.69
CA ARG A 142 4.05 -3.93 -55.90
C ARG A 142 4.11 -5.46 -55.93
N GLU A 143 4.35 -6.06 -57.09
CA GLU A 143 4.49 -7.52 -57.23
C GLU A 143 5.72 -8.04 -56.47
N GLN A 144 6.86 -7.35 -56.55
CA GLN A 144 8.05 -7.68 -55.78
C GLN A 144 7.82 -7.58 -54.27
N LYS A 145 7.15 -6.52 -53.80
CA LYS A 145 6.76 -6.38 -52.39
C LYS A 145 5.85 -7.52 -51.95
N ARG A 146 4.82 -7.85 -52.75
CA ARG A 146 3.91 -8.96 -52.49
C ARG A 146 4.64 -10.30 -52.42
N ARG A 147 5.60 -10.55 -53.33
CA ARG A 147 6.41 -11.77 -53.32
C ARG A 147 7.27 -11.86 -52.05
N LYS A 148 7.94 -10.77 -51.66
CA LYS A 148 8.70 -10.69 -50.40
C LYS A 148 7.82 -10.90 -49.16
N GLU A 149 6.60 -10.39 -49.17
CA GLU A 149 5.64 -10.61 -48.07
C GLU A 149 5.20 -12.08 -47.98
N ILE A 150 4.97 -12.76 -49.10
CA ILE A 150 4.63 -14.19 -49.13
C ILE A 150 5.82 -15.02 -48.61
N GLU A 151 7.04 -14.69 -49.03
CA GLU A 151 8.26 -15.37 -48.57
C GLU A 151 8.48 -15.19 -47.06
N LYS A 152 8.27 -13.97 -46.53
CA LYS A 152 8.28 -13.73 -45.08
C LYS A 152 7.26 -14.58 -44.33
N LYS A 153 6.02 -14.65 -44.84
CA LYS A 153 4.96 -15.49 -44.23
C LYS A 153 5.32 -16.97 -44.24
N GLN A 154 5.95 -17.46 -45.31
CA GLN A 154 6.45 -18.84 -45.36
C GLN A 154 7.57 -19.06 -44.33
N HIS A 155 8.47 -18.10 -44.15
CA HIS A 155 9.50 -18.16 -43.12
C HIS A 155 8.93 -18.17 -41.70
N ASP A 156 7.84 -17.45 -41.45
CA ASP A 156 7.19 -17.41 -40.13
C ASP A 156 6.59 -18.77 -39.74
N VAL A 157 6.17 -19.61 -40.70
CA VAL A 157 5.75 -21.00 -40.44
C VAL A 157 6.89 -21.82 -39.82
N PHE A 158 8.14 -21.60 -40.23
CA PHE A 158 9.29 -22.29 -39.64
C PHE A 158 9.62 -21.79 -38.23
N LYS A 159 9.34 -20.52 -37.93
CA LYS A 159 9.48 -19.96 -36.56
C LYS A 159 8.42 -20.48 -35.59
N ALA A 160 7.29 -21.02 -36.08
CA ALA A 160 6.22 -21.50 -35.20
C ALA A 160 6.72 -22.52 -34.16
N LYS A 161 7.68 -23.38 -34.52
CA LYS A 161 8.27 -24.36 -33.58
C LYS A 161 9.09 -23.70 -32.48
N SER A 162 9.89 -22.67 -32.78
CA SER A 162 10.66 -21.96 -31.76
C SER A 162 9.74 -21.16 -30.84
N ILE A 163 8.72 -20.50 -31.41
CA ILE A 163 7.69 -19.79 -30.67
C ILE A 163 6.96 -20.73 -29.71
N ASN A 164 6.53 -21.91 -30.17
CA ASN A 164 5.86 -22.89 -29.30
C ASN A 164 6.78 -23.39 -28.17
N LYS A 165 8.08 -23.56 -28.44
CA LYS A 165 9.06 -23.95 -27.42
C LYS A 165 9.27 -22.84 -26.38
N GLU A 166 9.32 -21.59 -26.83
CA GLU A 166 9.40 -20.41 -25.96
C GLU A 166 8.13 -20.29 -25.11
N LEU A 167 6.94 -20.40 -25.71
CA LEU A 167 5.67 -20.40 -25.00
C LEU A 167 5.62 -21.49 -23.93
N ALA A 168 5.97 -22.73 -24.27
CA ALA A 168 5.99 -23.83 -23.31
C ALA A 168 6.94 -23.57 -22.11
N LYS A 169 8.11 -22.96 -22.35
CA LYS A 169 9.02 -22.56 -21.27
C LYS A 169 8.42 -21.46 -20.39
N THR A 170 7.86 -20.42 -21.02
CA THR A 170 7.23 -19.33 -20.27
C THR A 170 6.03 -19.81 -19.45
N GLU A 171 5.23 -20.74 -19.98
CA GLU A 171 4.11 -21.36 -19.26
C GLU A 171 4.59 -22.15 -18.04
N GLN A 172 5.70 -22.90 -18.17
CA GLN A 172 6.32 -23.60 -17.05
C GLN A 172 6.81 -22.64 -15.97
N GLU A 173 7.54 -21.58 -16.33
CA GLU A 173 8.03 -20.57 -15.39
C GLU A 173 6.89 -19.83 -14.68
N VAL A 174 5.83 -19.49 -15.42
CA VAL A 174 4.61 -18.87 -14.86
C VAL A 174 3.90 -19.84 -13.90
N ALA A 175 3.80 -21.12 -14.24
CA ALA A 175 3.19 -22.13 -13.37
C ALA A 175 4.01 -22.33 -12.08
N GLU A 176 5.33 -22.41 -12.18
CA GLU A 176 6.24 -22.54 -11.03
C GLU A 176 6.17 -21.32 -10.11
N SER A 177 6.28 -20.12 -10.67
CA SER A 177 6.20 -18.87 -9.89
C SER A 177 4.83 -18.71 -9.23
N ALA A 178 3.75 -19.07 -9.92
CA ALA A 178 2.41 -19.10 -9.33
C ALA A 178 2.31 -20.12 -8.18
N ALA A 179 2.91 -21.30 -8.31
CA ALA A 179 2.95 -22.30 -7.25
C ALA A 179 3.76 -21.81 -6.03
N ARG A 180 4.93 -21.20 -6.25
CA ARG A 180 5.74 -20.58 -5.18
C ARG A 180 4.95 -19.49 -4.45
N ARG A 181 4.33 -18.57 -5.19
CA ARG A 181 3.49 -17.50 -4.63
C ARG A 181 2.31 -18.05 -3.83
N LYS A 182 1.69 -19.14 -4.27
CA LYS A 182 0.60 -19.80 -3.51
C LYS A 182 1.12 -20.39 -2.19
N LYS A 183 2.28 -21.05 -2.21
CA LYS A 183 2.92 -21.60 -0.99
C LYS A 183 3.31 -20.50 -0.01
N GLU A 184 3.92 -19.42 -0.47
CA GLU A 184 4.29 -18.26 0.36
C GLU A 184 3.08 -17.57 0.96
N LYS A 185 2.03 -17.35 0.16
CA LYS A 185 0.76 -16.80 0.66
C LYS A 185 0.14 -17.70 1.74
N PHE A 186 0.16 -19.01 1.53
CA PHE A 186 -0.34 -19.97 2.52
C PHE A 186 0.50 -19.94 3.79
N LEU A 187 1.83 -19.99 3.67
CA LEU A 187 2.75 -19.92 4.81
C LEU A 187 2.55 -18.62 5.59
N LYS A 188 2.55 -17.48 4.90
CA LYS A 188 2.27 -16.17 5.50
C LYS A 188 0.92 -16.17 6.22
N LYS A 189 -0.12 -16.73 5.63
CA LYS A 189 -1.45 -16.81 6.26
C LYS A 189 -1.44 -17.60 7.57
N MET A 190 -0.60 -18.65 7.65
CA MET A 190 -0.52 -19.54 8.78
C MET A 190 0.48 -19.09 9.86
N THR A 191 1.51 -18.32 9.49
CA THR A 191 2.52 -17.79 10.43
C THR A 191 2.15 -16.41 10.95
N THR A 192 1.41 -15.60 10.19
CA THR A 192 0.99 -14.26 10.60
C THR A 192 -0.46 -14.23 11.05
N ARG A 193 -0.75 -13.32 11.99
CA ARG A 193 -2.11 -13.07 12.44
C ARG A 193 -2.98 -12.56 11.28
N GLN A 194 -4.17 -13.13 11.16
CA GLN A 194 -5.23 -12.66 10.27
C GLN A 194 -6.16 -11.71 11.03
N ARG A 195 -6.71 -10.72 10.32
CA ARG A 195 -7.69 -9.80 10.93
C ARG A 195 -9.01 -10.53 11.16
N LEU A 196 -9.19 -11.07 12.36
CA LEU A 196 -10.41 -11.70 12.83
C LEU A 196 -11.18 -10.76 13.76
N GLY A 197 -12.40 -10.40 13.36
CA GLY A 197 -13.21 -9.42 14.06
C GLY A 197 -12.96 -7.99 13.60
N GLY A 198 -13.48 -7.02 14.36
CA GLY A 198 -13.39 -5.60 14.04
C GLY A 198 -12.19 -4.89 14.65
N GLY A 199 -11.49 -5.52 15.59
CA GLY A 199 -10.37 -4.92 16.32
C GLY A 199 -9.00 -5.25 15.73
N GLU A 200 -8.08 -4.31 15.89
CA GLU A 200 -6.65 -4.52 15.65
C GLU A 200 -6.02 -5.25 16.83
N PHE A 201 -4.97 -6.01 16.58
CA PHE A 201 -4.21 -6.68 17.65
C PHE A 201 -3.04 -5.81 18.01
N LYS A 202 -2.84 -5.68 19.30
CA LYS A 202 -1.65 -5.12 19.89
C LYS A 202 -0.97 -6.28 20.58
N ASP A 203 0.31 -6.49 20.27
CA ASP A 203 1.11 -7.42 21.05
C ASP A 203 1.18 -6.90 22.50
N GLU A 204 1.26 -7.83 23.45
CA GLU A 204 1.37 -7.47 24.86
C GLU A 204 2.79 -7.01 25.17
N GLU A 205 2.90 -6.00 26.02
CA GLU A 205 4.19 -5.50 26.49
C GLU A 205 4.89 -6.58 27.33
N GLU A 206 6.16 -6.81 27.02
CA GLU A 206 6.96 -7.80 27.72
C GLU A 206 7.38 -7.25 29.09
N PRO A 207 7.04 -7.93 30.19
CA PRO A 207 7.42 -7.46 31.51
C PRO A 207 8.94 -7.62 31.71
N PHE A 208 9.59 -6.58 32.23
CA PHE A 208 11.00 -6.61 32.58
C PHE A 208 11.23 -5.92 33.92
N LEU A 209 12.37 -6.25 34.55
CA LEU A 209 12.88 -5.53 35.70
C LEU A 209 14.08 -4.70 35.29
N LEU A 210 14.26 -3.56 35.93
CA LEU A 210 15.52 -2.83 35.86
C LEU A 210 16.61 -3.58 36.65
N GLN A 211 17.87 -3.23 36.38
CA GLN A 211 19.01 -3.91 36.99
C GLN A 211 19.02 -3.72 38.52
N GLU A 212 18.56 -2.56 38.99
CA GLU A 212 18.41 -2.22 40.40
C GLU A 212 17.26 -2.98 41.08
N GLU A 213 16.25 -3.37 40.31
CA GLU A 213 15.07 -4.08 40.79
C GLU A 213 15.23 -5.60 40.71
N LEU A 214 16.26 -6.08 40.00
CA LEU A 214 16.54 -7.49 39.85
C LEU A 214 16.96 -8.07 41.20
N PRO A 215 16.19 -9.01 41.77
CA PRO A 215 16.46 -9.55 43.10
C PRO A 215 17.66 -10.51 43.12
N ASP A 216 18.36 -10.58 44.26
CA ASP A 216 19.41 -11.59 44.51
C ASP A 216 18.88 -12.96 44.96
N ASN A 217 17.74 -12.99 45.67
CA ASN A 217 17.05 -14.23 46.07
C ASN A 217 15.61 -14.39 45.56
N LEU A 218 15.23 -15.63 45.18
CA LEU A 218 13.90 -15.98 44.64
C LEU A 218 12.73 -15.62 45.59
N ARG A 219 12.99 -15.59 46.90
CA ARG A 219 12.01 -15.17 47.91
C ARG A 219 11.61 -13.70 47.80
N ARG A 220 12.48 -12.86 47.23
CA ARG A 220 12.23 -11.42 47.01
C ARG A 220 11.65 -11.13 45.63
N LEU A 221 11.58 -12.14 44.74
CA LEU A 221 11.03 -11.95 43.41
C LEU A 221 9.55 -11.61 43.48
N LYS A 222 9.19 -10.45 42.93
CA LYS A 222 7.80 -10.13 42.67
C LYS A 222 7.39 -10.79 41.35
N PRO A 223 6.29 -11.57 41.33
CA PRO A 223 5.78 -12.12 40.08
C PRO A 223 5.37 -10.98 39.15
N GLN A 224 5.68 -11.15 37.86
CA GLN A 224 5.43 -10.15 36.83
C GLN A 224 4.51 -10.70 35.75
N GLY A 225 3.83 -9.78 35.07
CA GLY A 225 2.91 -10.08 33.99
C GLY A 225 1.62 -10.74 34.47
N HIS A 226 0.68 -10.91 33.54
CA HIS A 226 -0.60 -11.55 33.79
C HIS A 226 -0.79 -12.73 32.84
N VAL A 227 -0.73 -13.95 33.37
CA VAL A 227 -0.76 -15.19 32.56
C VAL A 227 -2.01 -15.28 31.68
N LEU A 228 -3.17 -14.83 32.17
CA LEU A 228 -4.40 -14.90 31.36
C LEU A 228 -4.36 -13.96 30.15
N ASN A 229 -3.65 -12.83 30.27
CA ASN A 229 -3.49 -11.88 29.16
C ASN A 229 -2.61 -12.54 28.10
N ASP A 230 -1.43 -13.05 28.50
CA ASP A 230 -0.52 -13.76 27.59
C ASP A 230 -1.23 -14.91 26.83
N ARG A 231 -2.04 -15.71 27.54
CA ARG A 231 -2.83 -16.78 26.89
C ARG A 231 -3.90 -16.23 25.95
N LEU A 232 -4.55 -15.14 26.30
CA LEU A 232 -5.53 -14.47 25.44
C LEU A 232 -4.85 -13.93 24.18
N ALA A 233 -3.71 -13.24 24.31
CA ALA A 233 -2.93 -12.75 23.19
C ALA A 233 -2.42 -13.89 22.30
N SER A 234 -1.91 -14.99 22.88
CA SER A 234 -1.52 -16.19 22.13
C SER A 234 -2.68 -16.77 21.32
N LEU A 235 -3.88 -16.87 21.90
CA LEU A 235 -5.07 -17.37 21.19
C LEU A 235 -5.50 -16.45 20.04
N GLN A 236 -5.37 -15.14 20.23
CA GLN A 236 -5.66 -14.13 19.20
C GLN A 236 -4.61 -14.15 18.07
N LYS A 237 -3.32 -14.23 18.42
CA LYS A 237 -2.18 -14.34 17.48
C LYS A 237 -2.27 -15.60 16.63
N ARG A 238 -2.74 -16.70 17.23
CA ARG A 238 -2.97 -18.00 16.56
C ARG A 238 -4.26 -18.10 15.75
N ASN A 239 -5.00 -17.00 15.57
CA ASN A 239 -6.25 -16.97 14.81
C ASN A 239 -7.35 -17.90 15.40
N MET A 240 -7.31 -18.18 16.70
CA MET A 240 -8.35 -18.98 17.39
C MET A 240 -9.47 -18.11 17.96
N LEU A 241 -9.10 -16.94 18.51
CA LEU A 241 -10.05 -15.99 19.06
C LEU A 241 -10.08 -14.71 18.21
N PRO A 242 -11.27 -14.17 17.90
CA PRO A 242 -11.40 -12.86 17.27
C PRO A 242 -11.14 -11.76 18.29
N ILE A 243 -10.72 -10.58 17.81
CA ILE A 243 -10.62 -9.38 18.63
C ILE A 243 -11.87 -8.55 18.43
N GLY A 244 -12.54 -8.25 19.56
CA GLY A 244 -13.67 -7.35 19.57
C GLY A 244 -13.25 -5.95 19.11
N GLY A 245 -13.87 -5.47 18.05
CA GLY A 245 -13.77 -4.06 17.68
C GLY A 245 -14.69 -3.19 18.54
N PRO A 246 -14.68 -1.86 18.35
CA PRO A 246 -15.74 -1.02 18.86
C PRO A 246 -17.09 -1.63 18.42
N ARG A 247 -17.94 -1.95 19.39
CA ARG A 247 -19.28 -2.45 19.08
C ARG A 247 -19.95 -1.41 18.19
N ASN A 248 -20.47 -1.82 17.03
CA ASN A 248 -21.35 -0.98 16.24
C ASN A 248 -22.58 -0.70 17.10
N LYS A 249 -22.53 0.40 17.85
CA LYS A 249 -23.66 0.96 18.57
C LYS A 249 -24.54 1.63 17.54
N ASN A 250 -25.06 0.85 16.58
CA ASN A 250 -26.31 1.20 15.96
C ASN A 250 -27.29 1.15 17.12
N LYS A 251 -27.49 2.31 17.77
CA LYS A 251 -28.47 2.53 18.83
C LYS A 251 -29.83 2.41 18.15
N LEU A 252 -30.20 1.19 17.74
CA LEU A 252 -31.59 0.84 17.53
C LEU A 252 -32.28 1.33 18.79
N LYS A 253 -33.24 2.24 18.63
CA LYS A 253 -33.96 2.79 19.77
C LYS A 253 -34.59 1.60 20.47
N SER A 254 -34.04 1.21 21.63
CA SER A 254 -34.54 0.06 22.40
C SER A 254 -36.03 0.22 22.73
N LYS A 255 -36.50 1.47 22.75
CA LYS A 255 -37.91 1.82 22.92
C LYS A 255 -38.34 2.74 21.77
N LEU A 256 -39.51 2.45 21.19
CA LEU A 256 -40.21 3.39 20.32
C LEU A 256 -40.52 4.68 21.09
N LYS A 257 -40.62 5.82 20.39
CA LYS A 257 -41.07 7.07 21.02
C LYS A 257 -42.44 6.81 21.66
N ARG A 258 -42.58 7.06 22.97
CA ARG A 258 -43.88 6.95 23.65
C ARG A 258 -44.78 8.05 23.10
N LYS A 259 -45.93 7.67 22.53
CA LYS A 259 -46.99 8.61 22.20
C LYS A 259 -47.86 8.78 23.44
N PHE A 260 -47.81 9.95 24.05
CA PHE A 260 -48.79 10.32 25.07
C PHE A 260 -50.07 10.74 24.35
N VAL A 261 -51.18 10.09 24.67
CA VAL A 261 -52.50 10.43 24.16
C VAL A 261 -53.37 10.70 25.36
N GLU A 262 -53.81 11.95 25.52
CA GLU A 262 -54.84 12.29 26.48
C GLU A 262 -56.17 11.69 25.99
N LYS A 263 -56.81 10.90 26.85
CA LYS A 263 -58.14 10.36 26.53
C LYS A 263 -59.13 11.52 26.58
N ARG A 264 -60.06 11.57 25.61
CA ARG A 264 -61.13 12.59 25.55
C ARG A 264 -61.94 12.72 26.85
N LEU A 265 -62.07 11.64 27.62
CA LEU A 265 -62.78 11.62 28.91
C LEU A 265 -62.07 12.44 30.02
N VAL A 266 -60.78 12.71 29.87
CA VAL A 266 -59.94 13.43 30.85
C VAL A 266 -59.54 14.82 30.34
N ALA A 267 -59.74 15.10 29.05
CA ALA A 267 -59.42 16.38 28.44
C ALA A 267 -60.48 17.44 28.81
N GLU A 268 -60.05 18.65 29.15
CA GLU A 268 -60.97 19.75 29.47
C GLU A 268 -61.84 20.14 28.26
N VAL A 269 -63.14 20.25 28.49
CA VAL A 269 -64.12 20.60 27.46
C VAL A 269 -64.05 22.10 27.20
N THR A 270 -63.41 22.49 26.10
CA THR A 270 -63.34 23.88 25.64
C THR A 270 -64.47 24.20 24.66
N LYS A 271 -64.90 25.47 24.63
CA LYS A 271 -66.02 25.92 23.79
C LYS A 271 -65.71 25.67 22.31
N GLY A 272 -66.39 24.69 21.70
CA GLY A 272 -66.18 24.26 20.31
C GLY A 272 -65.76 22.79 20.15
N SER A 273 -65.50 22.06 21.24
CA SER A 273 -65.28 20.61 21.18
C SER A 273 -66.56 19.87 20.78
N ARG A 274 -66.49 19.01 19.75
CA ARG A 274 -67.62 18.17 19.31
C ARG A 274 -67.83 17.04 20.32
N VAL A 275 -68.85 17.18 21.16
CA VAL A 275 -69.35 16.11 22.04
C VAL A 275 -70.17 15.16 21.16
N MET A 276 -69.86 13.86 21.20
CA MET A 276 -70.70 12.78 20.67
C MET A 276 -71.20 11.95 21.83
#